data_AF-A0A9D1Z3S2-F1
#
_entry.id   AF-A0A9D1Z3S2-F1
#
_cell.length_a   1.000
_cell.length_b   1.000
_cell.length_c   1.000
_cell.angle_alpha   90.00
_cell.angle_beta   90.00
_cell.angle_gamma   90.00
#
_symmetry.space_group_name_H-M   'P 1'
#
loop_
_entity.id
_entity.type
_entity.pdbx_description
1 polymer ?
#
loop_
_entity_poly.entity_id
_entity_poly.type
_entity_poly.pdbx_seq_one_letter_code
_entity_poly.pdbx_strand_id
1 'polypeptide(L)'
;MTTRIGHQNGVIRICVDRLEGEQIGGRVLSQRLTAPMDFSDLGSLLLQLEALLERQNFPQAFQRIRSFTGSVQEHAESLLPEGALTKEAVERARGKMATFVLHILTRRNATWQGVLEWLEGERRARFSSELELLKALNGHLEEAGQEKPSHDGSLESRDSPFIPHPPGGGASPSDRR
;
A
#
# COMPACT_ATOMS: atom_id res chain seq x y z
N MET A 1 27.07 15.92 -3.00
CA MET A 1 27.41 14.62 -3.60
C MET A 1 26.29 14.23 -4.53
N THR A 2 26.58 14.13 -5.83
CA THR A 2 25.59 13.98 -6.88
C THR A 2 25.34 12.50 -7.15
N THR A 3 24.25 11.95 -6.63
CA THR A 3 23.92 10.53 -6.80
C THR A 3 23.40 10.29 -8.21
N ARG A 4 24.15 9.53 -9.02
CA ARG A 4 23.71 9.09 -10.36
C ARG A 4 22.42 8.27 -10.26
N ILE A 5 21.47 8.57 -11.14
CA ILE A 5 20.24 7.80 -11.32
C ILE A 5 20.59 6.52 -12.08
N GLY A 6 20.71 5.39 -11.37
CA GLY A 6 20.77 4.06 -12.00
C GLY A 6 19.38 3.44 -12.17
N HIS A 7 19.29 2.30 -12.89
CA HIS A 7 18.10 1.43 -12.92
C HIS A 7 17.63 0.98 -11.50
N GLN A 8 18.51 1.16 -10.51
CA GLN A 8 18.33 0.85 -9.10
C GLN A 8 17.72 2.04 -8.30
N ASN A 9 17.66 3.25 -8.89
CA ASN A 9 17.14 4.47 -8.26
C ASN A 9 15.69 4.81 -8.68
N GLY A 10 15.06 3.97 -9.52
CA GLY A 10 13.67 4.13 -9.98
C GLY A 10 12.61 3.58 -9.03
N VAL A 11 12.98 3.28 -7.79
CA VAL A 11 12.07 2.68 -6.81
C VAL A 11 11.05 3.71 -6.35
N ILE A 12 9.78 3.33 -6.38
CA ILE A 12 8.67 4.12 -5.86
C ILE A 12 8.12 3.39 -4.64
N ARG A 13 8.08 4.08 -3.50
CA ARG A 13 7.45 3.58 -2.29
C ARG A 13 6.02 4.08 -2.23
N ILE A 14 5.07 3.19 -2.02
CA ILE A 14 3.67 3.51 -1.83
C ILE A 14 3.34 3.14 -0.38
N CYS A 15 3.14 4.14 0.45
CA CYS A 15 2.78 4.00 1.85
C CYS A 15 1.27 4.20 1.99
N VAL A 16 0.54 3.15 2.34
CA VAL A 16 -0.91 3.20 2.55
C VAL A 16 -1.16 3.51 4.02
N ASP A 17 -1.75 4.67 4.29
CA ASP A 17 -2.03 5.17 5.64
C ASP A 17 -3.49 4.94 6.05
N ARG A 18 -4.40 4.81 5.09
CA ARG A 18 -5.84 4.57 5.29
C ARG A 18 -6.31 3.47 4.36
N LEU A 19 -7.07 2.53 4.93
CA LEU A 19 -7.71 1.43 4.21
C LEU A 19 -9.03 1.13 4.93
N GLU A 20 -10.14 1.66 4.42
CA GLU A 20 -11.48 1.53 5.01
C GLU A 20 -12.49 1.13 3.92
N GLY A 21 -12.77 -0.16 3.79
CA GLY A 21 -13.60 -0.68 2.70
C GLY A 21 -12.97 -0.37 1.33
N GLU A 22 -13.68 0.39 0.49
CA GLU A 22 -13.19 0.82 -0.84
C GLU A 22 -12.34 2.10 -0.78
N GLN A 23 -12.27 2.78 0.37
CA GLN A 23 -11.50 4.01 0.51
C GLN A 23 -10.05 3.67 0.86
N ILE A 24 -9.13 3.97 -0.05
CA ILE A 24 -7.69 3.80 0.14
C ILE A 24 -7.01 5.15 0.12
N GLY A 25 -6.07 5.39 1.03
CA GLY A 25 -5.38 6.67 1.06
C GLY A 25 -3.97 6.53 1.61
N GLY A 26 -3.07 7.38 1.15
CA GLY A 26 -1.68 7.27 1.55
C GLY A 26 -0.78 8.25 0.85
N ARG A 27 0.51 7.93 0.88
CA ARG A 27 1.59 8.77 0.36
C ARG A 27 2.51 7.96 -0.53
N VAL A 28 2.99 8.59 -1.59
CA VAL A 28 4.01 8.08 -2.49
C VAL A 28 5.32 8.81 -2.20
N LEU A 29 6.38 8.03 -2.01
CA LEU A 29 7.72 8.55 -1.82
C LEU A 29 8.65 7.96 -2.87
N SER A 30 9.50 8.79 -3.45
CA SER A 30 10.58 8.35 -4.32
C SER A 30 11.75 9.30 -4.18
N GLN A 31 12.97 8.83 -4.44
CA GLN A 31 14.16 9.71 -4.50
C GLN A 31 14.00 10.78 -5.58
N ARG A 32 13.07 10.53 -6.50
CA ARG A 32 12.66 11.37 -7.60
C ARG A 32 11.78 12.56 -7.18
N LEU A 33 11.29 12.57 -5.95
CA LEU A 33 10.41 13.62 -5.43
C LEU A 33 11.16 14.46 -4.39
N THR A 34 10.83 15.75 -4.32
CA THR A 34 11.29 16.65 -3.25
C THR A 34 10.39 16.59 -2.02
N ALA A 35 9.12 16.20 -2.20
CA ALA A 35 8.14 15.98 -1.13
C ALA A 35 7.27 14.75 -1.43
N PRO A 36 6.76 14.04 -0.41
CA PRO A 36 5.78 12.97 -0.58
C PRO A 36 4.54 13.47 -1.35
N MET A 37 3.97 12.62 -2.21
CA MET A 37 2.71 12.92 -2.91
C MET A 37 1.57 12.15 -2.25
N ASP A 38 0.49 12.83 -1.88
CA ASP A 38 -0.67 12.19 -1.26
C ASP A 38 -1.63 11.63 -2.32
N PHE A 39 -2.19 10.45 -2.08
CA PHE A 39 -3.26 9.87 -2.91
C PHE A 39 -4.48 9.52 -2.05
N SER A 40 -5.66 9.62 -2.67
CA SER A 40 -6.97 9.42 -2.04
C SER A 40 -7.72 8.18 -2.52
N ASP A 41 -7.19 7.51 -3.55
CA ASP A 41 -7.78 6.33 -4.17
C ASP A 41 -6.77 5.71 -5.15
N LEU A 42 -7.11 4.54 -5.71
CA LEU A 42 -6.23 3.82 -6.61
C LEU A 42 -6.07 4.50 -7.98
N GLY A 43 -7.11 5.21 -8.44
CA GLY A 43 -7.09 5.96 -9.69
C GLY A 43 -6.21 7.20 -9.60
N SER A 44 -6.34 7.98 -8.52
CA SER A 44 -5.47 9.13 -8.25
C SER A 44 -4.03 8.71 -8.05
N LEU A 45 -3.77 7.56 -7.41
CA LEU A 45 -2.44 6.97 -7.34
C LEU A 45 -1.87 6.69 -8.74
N LEU A 46 -2.64 6.03 -9.63
CA LEU A 46 -2.17 5.72 -10.97
C LEU A 46 -1.84 6.98 -11.78
N LEU A 47 -2.75 7.96 -11.80
CA LEU A 47 -2.54 9.22 -12.52
C LEU A 47 -1.32 9.98 -12.00
N GLN A 48 -1.10 9.98 -10.69
CA GLN A 48 0.07 10.60 -10.07
C GLN A 48 1.37 9.88 -10.44
N LEU A 49 1.36 8.55 -10.45
CA LEU A 49 2.50 7.76 -10.90
C LEU A 49 2.81 8.01 -12.39
N GLU A 50 1.78 8.13 -13.23
CA GLU A 50 1.95 8.46 -14.65
C GLU A 50 2.62 9.82 -14.85
N ALA A 51 2.10 10.84 -14.16
CA ALA A 51 2.66 12.18 -14.18
C ALA A 51 4.10 12.21 -13.64
N LEU A 52 4.41 11.42 -12.60
CA LEU A 52 5.76 11.29 -12.06
C LEU A 52 6.73 10.68 -13.10
N LEU A 53 6.30 9.66 -13.83
CA LEU A 53 7.14 8.99 -14.84
C LEU A 53 7.30 9.83 -16.10
N GLU A 54 6.27 10.54 -16.52
CA GLU A 54 6.32 11.43 -17.69
C GLU A 54 7.21 12.65 -17.44
N ARG A 55 7.10 13.28 -16.27
CA ARG A 55 7.96 14.41 -15.87
C ARG A 55 9.45 14.06 -15.83
N GLN A 56 9.78 12.78 -15.69
CA GLN A 56 11.15 12.32 -15.50
C GLN A 56 11.68 11.45 -16.62
N ASN A 57 10.87 11.23 -17.67
CA ASN A 57 11.19 10.46 -18.86
C ASN A 57 11.86 9.10 -18.53
N PHE A 58 11.48 8.47 -17.41
CA PHE A 58 12.14 7.25 -16.92
C PHE A 58 11.15 6.20 -16.40
N PRO A 59 11.32 4.90 -16.78
CA PRO A 59 12.24 4.43 -17.81
C PRO A 59 11.84 5.02 -19.18
N GLN A 60 12.85 5.35 -20.00
CA GLN A 60 12.69 6.08 -21.25
C GLN A 60 11.55 5.46 -22.08
N ALA A 61 10.51 6.25 -22.36
CA ALA A 61 9.43 5.79 -23.21
C ALA A 61 10.00 5.57 -24.61
N PHE A 62 10.11 4.31 -25.04
CA PHE A 62 10.77 3.92 -26.30
C PHE A 62 10.05 4.48 -27.55
N GLN A 63 8.88 5.11 -27.37
CA GLN A 63 8.06 5.67 -28.43
C GLN A 63 8.42 7.13 -28.80
N ARG A 64 9.35 7.79 -28.09
CA ARG A 64 9.84 9.13 -28.48
C ARG A 64 10.87 9.03 -29.62
N ILE A 65 10.35 8.81 -30.82
CA ILE A 65 10.75 9.37 -32.12
C ILE A 65 12.25 9.56 -32.36
N ARG A 66 12.82 8.79 -33.31
CA ARG A 66 14.09 9.11 -33.98
C ARG A 66 14.04 10.54 -34.52
N SER A 67 14.74 11.47 -33.86
CA SER A 67 14.91 12.82 -34.37
C SER A 67 16.15 12.86 -35.26
N PHE A 68 15.95 13.03 -36.57
CA PHE A 68 16.98 13.11 -37.61
C PHE A 68 17.55 14.54 -37.75
N THR A 69 17.52 15.33 -36.67
CA THR A 69 18.09 16.68 -36.63
C THR A 69 18.92 16.82 -35.37
N GLY A 70 20.19 17.14 -35.57
CA GLY A 70 21.20 17.23 -34.52
C GLY A 70 20.87 18.33 -33.52
N SER A 71 20.21 17.95 -32.43
CA SER A 71 20.52 18.46 -31.11
C SER A 71 20.64 17.25 -30.20
N VAL A 72 21.88 16.90 -29.93
CA VAL A 72 22.25 15.99 -28.88
C VAL A 72 21.76 16.61 -27.56
N GLN A 73 20.51 16.35 -27.17
CA GLN A 73 20.08 16.44 -25.77
C GLN A 73 20.70 15.24 -25.03
N GLU A 74 22.03 15.18 -25.01
CA GLU A 74 22.76 14.31 -24.12
C GLU A 74 22.75 14.95 -22.73
N HIS A 75 22.18 14.21 -21.76
CA HIS A 75 22.51 14.29 -20.34
C HIS A 75 21.90 15.44 -19.50
N ALA A 76 20.60 15.71 -19.63
CA ALA A 76 19.83 16.34 -18.54
C ALA A 76 19.14 15.30 -17.61
N GLU A 77 19.38 13.99 -17.80
CA GLU A 77 18.59 12.89 -17.20
C GLU A 77 19.25 12.16 -16.01
N SER A 78 20.17 12.76 -15.24
CA SER A 78 20.86 12.00 -14.16
C SER A 78 21.05 12.72 -12.83
N LEU A 79 20.42 13.87 -12.64
CA LEU A 79 20.50 14.62 -11.39
C LEU A 79 19.16 14.52 -10.66
N LEU A 80 19.18 14.01 -9.43
CA LEU A 80 18.04 14.15 -8.53
C LEU A 80 17.74 15.65 -8.35
N PRO A 81 16.47 16.07 -8.24
CA PRO A 81 16.15 17.47 -8.00
C PRO A 81 16.85 17.98 -6.74
N GLU A 82 17.24 19.26 -6.71
CA GLU A 82 17.75 19.88 -5.47
C GLU A 82 16.67 19.79 -4.38
N GLY A 83 16.99 19.15 -3.25
CA GLY A 83 16.01 18.83 -2.20
C GLY A 83 15.26 17.50 -2.38
N ALA A 84 15.74 16.62 -3.28
CA ALA A 84 15.24 15.25 -3.39
C ALA A 84 15.24 14.51 -2.04
N LEU A 85 14.22 13.68 -1.84
CA LEU A 85 14.18 12.76 -0.71
C LEU A 85 15.41 11.84 -0.73
N THR A 86 16.06 11.68 0.42
CA THR A 86 17.21 10.78 0.50
C THR A 86 16.77 9.34 0.31
N LYS A 87 17.66 8.51 -0.22
CA LYS A 87 17.42 7.07 -0.41
C LYS A 87 16.93 6.41 0.88
N GLU A 88 17.54 6.77 2.00
CA GLU A 88 17.24 6.19 3.31
C GLU A 88 15.88 6.67 3.84
N ALA A 89 15.49 7.92 3.57
CA ALA A 89 14.17 8.43 3.93
C ALA A 89 13.08 7.67 3.16
N VAL A 90 13.30 7.43 1.86
CA VAL A 90 12.42 6.59 1.06
C VAL A 90 12.44 5.18 1.64
N GLU A 91 13.58 4.49 1.77
CA GLU A 91 13.78 3.14 2.36
C GLU A 91 13.12 2.92 3.72
N ARG A 92 13.14 3.90 4.61
CA ARG A 92 12.49 3.79 5.93
C ARG A 92 11.01 4.12 5.94
N ALA A 93 10.47 4.75 4.88
CA ALA A 93 9.05 5.07 4.84
C ALA A 93 8.18 3.81 4.89
N ARG A 94 7.18 3.85 5.77
CA ARG A 94 6.18 2.79 5.96
C ARG A 94 4.80 3.43 6.01
N GLY A 95 3.83 2.76 5.38
CA GLY A 95 2.42 3.10 5.56
C GLY A 95 1.94 2.58 6.91
N LYS A 96 0.83 3.14 7.41
CA LYS A 96 0.19 2.64 8.63
C LYS A 96 -0.49 1.29 8.42
N MET A 97 -1.06 1.06 7.23
CA MET A 97 -1.84 -0.13 6.89
C MET A 97 -1.03 -1.11 6.03
N ALA A 98 -0.39 -0.61 4.98
CA ALA A 98 0.44 -1.42 4.09
C ALA A 98 1.53 -0.57 3.44
N THR A 99 2.62 -1.22 3.03
CA THR A 99 3.73 -0.60 2.32
C THR A 99 4.10 -1.42 1.10
N PHE A 100 4.07 -0.77 -0.06
CA PHE A 100 4.46 -1.37 -1.32
C PHE A 100 5.72 -0.73 -1.90
N VAL A 101 6.54 -1.55 -2.54
CA VAL A 101 7.70 -1.14 -3.31
C VAL A 101 7.45 -1.45 -4.78
N LEU A 102 7.33 -0.39 -5.57
CA LEU A 102 7.08 -0.46 -6.99
C LEU A 102 8.37 -0.25 -7.78
N HIS A 103 8.74 -1.28 -8.54
CA HIS A 103 9.86 -1.29 -9.45
C HIS A 103 9.35 -1.25 -10.89
N ILE A 104 9.53 -0.11 -11.58
CA ILE A 104 9.16 0.00 -12.99
C ILE A 104 10.40 -0.32 -13.83
N LEU A 105 10.34 -1.44 -14.56
CA LEU A 105 11.46 -1.97 -15.33
C LEU A 105 11.46 -1.43 -16.76
N THR A 106 10.30 -1.39 -17.42
CA THR A 106 10.18 -0.91 -18.80
C THR A 106 8.86 -0.20 -19.06
N ARG A 107 8.85 0.68 -20.08
CA ARG A 107 7.66 1.37 -20.60
C ARG A 107 7.47 1.09 -22.10
N ARG A 108 7.39 -0.20 -22.46
CA ARG A 108 7.14 -0.63 -23.85
C ARG A 108 5.64 -0.67 -24.11
N ASN A 109 5.22 -0.31 -25.32
CA ASN A 109 3.82 -0.32 -25.78
C ASN A 109 2.88 0.59 -24.95
N ALA A 110 3.36 1.75 -24.53
CA ALA A 110 2.59 2.72 -23.73
C ALA A 110 2.06 2.18 -22.38
N THR A 111 2.58 1.06 -21.87
CA THR A 111 2.20 0.50 -20.57
C THR A 111 3.42 0.29 -19.67
N TRP A 112 3.21 0.22 -18.35
CA TRP A 112 4.28 -0.05 -17.40
C TRP A 112 4.43 -1.55 -17.17
N GLN A 113 5.68 -1.99 -17.06
CA GLN A 113 6.03 -3.38 -16.75
C GLN A 113 7.05 -3.38 -15.64
N GLY A 114 6.87 -4.25 -14.67
CA GLY A 114 7.65 -4.17 -13.47
C GLY A 114 7.28 -5.19 -12.41
N VAL A 115 7.66 -4.86 -11.19
CA VAL A 115 7.43 -5.70 -10.02
C VAL A 115 6.90 -4.85 -8.88
N LEU A 116 5.85 -5.33 -8.23
CA LEU A 116 5.26 -4.78 -7.03
C LEU A 116 5.58 -5.72 -5.86
N GLU A 117 6.22 -5.19 -4.82
CA GLU A 117 6.54 -5.93 -3.61
C GLU A 117 5.72 -5.38 -2.45
N TRP A 118 5.00 -6.25 -1.75
CA TRP A 118 4.31 -5.93 -0.51
C TRP A 118 5.21 -6.31 0.66
N LEU A 119 5.61 -5.33 1.47
CA LEU A 119 6.61 -5.54 2.53
C LEU A 119 6.06 -6.30 3.72
N GLU A 120 4.81 -6.04 4.13
CA GLU A 120 4.22 -6.66 5.31
C GLU A 120 3.81 -8.11 5.04
N GLY A 121 3.31 -8.41 3.84
CA GLY A 121 2.95 -9.79 3.46
C GLY A 121 4.10 -10.60 2.85
N GLU A 122 5.29 -10.01 2.68
CA GLU A 122 6.45 -10.62 2.00
C GLU A 122 6.12 -11.19 0.60
N ARG A 123 5.17 -10.57 -0.11
CA ARG A 123 4.70 -11.01 -1.43
C ARG A 123 5.26 -10.15 -2.54
N ARG A 124 5.54 -10.79 -3.67
CA ARG A 124 6.06 -10.13 -4.87
C ARG A 124 5.23 -10.51 -6.09
N ALA A 125 4.67 -9.51 -6.76
CA ALA A 125 3.86 -9.67 -7.96
C ALA A 125 4.54 -8.99 -9.16
N ARG A 126 4.76 -9.74 -10.23
CA ARG A 126 5.18 -9.16 -11.51
C ARG A 126 3.95 -8.65 -12.25
N PHE A 127 4.07 -7.50 -12.88
CA PHE A 127 3.03 -6.95 -13.75
C PHE A 127 3.62 -6.60 -15.12
N SER A 128 2.81 -6.78 -16.14
CA SER A 128 3.10 -6.47 -17.53
C SER A 128 2.20 -5.37 -18.08
N SER A 129 1.27 -4.87 -17.26
CA SER A 129 0.47 -3.69 -17.57
C SER A 129 0.07 -2.85 -16.35
N GLU A 130 -0.38 -1.61 -16.59
CA GLU A 130 -0.95 -0.74 -15.54
C GLU A 130 -2.17 -1.39 -14.88
N LEU A 131 -3.01 -2.08 -15.65
CA LEU A 131 -4.15 -2.82 -15.11
C LEU A 131 -3.71 -4.01 -14.24
N GLU A 132 -2.64 -4.71 -14.62
CA GLU A 132 -2.08 -5.78 -13.78
C GLU A 132 -1.49 -5.22 -12.48
N LEU A 133 -0.85 -4.05 -12.53
CA LEU A 133 -0.40 -3.34 -11.33
C LEU A 133 -1.58 -2.99 -10.41
N LEU A 134 -2.66 -2.43 -10.96
CA LEU A 134 -3.87 -2.11 -10.20
C LEU A 134 -4.49 -3.36 -9.57
N LYS A 135 -4.60 -4.46 -10.32
CA LYS A 135 -5.11 -5.74 -9.81
C LYS A 135 -4.24 -6.29 -8.68
N ALA A 136 -2.92 -6.24 -8.83
CA ALA A 136 -2.00 -6.69 -7.79
C ALA A 136 -2.09 -5.83 -6.52
N LEU A 137 -2.18 -4.50 -6.67
CA LEU A 137 -2.40 -3.59 -5.54
C LEU A 137 -3.73 -3.91 -4.85
N ASN A 138 -4.83 -4.01 -5.59
CA ASN A 138 -6.14 -4.29 -5.02
C ASN A 138 -6.16 -5.62 -4.26
N GLY A 139 -5.63 -6.68 -4.86
CA GLY A 139 -5.57 -7.99 -4.20
C GLY A 139 -4.78 -7.97 -2.90
N HIS A 140 -3.60 -7.33 -2.88
CA HIS A 140 -2.83 -7.21 -1.63
C HIS A 140 -3.49 -6.28 -0.61
N LEU A 141 -4.21 -5.24 -1.04
CA LEU A 141 -4.97 -4.35 -0.15
C LEU A 141 -6.16 -5.06 0.48
N GLU A 142 -6.88 -5.88 -0.26
CA GLU A 142 -7.97 -6.70 0.26
C GLU A 142 -7.45 -7.67 1.34
N GLU A 143 -6.30 -8.29 1.11
CA GLU A 143 -5.63 -9.14 2.10
C GLU A 143 -5.21 -8.35 3.35
N ALA A 144 -4.59 -7.17 3.17
CA ALA A 144 -4.18 -6.31 4.28
C ALA A 144 -5.37 -5.79 5.10
N GLY A 145 -6.54 -5.62 4.48
CA GLY A 145 -7.78 -5.22 5.15
C GLY A 145 -8.48 -6.37 5.90
N GLN A 146 -8.22 -7.63 5.53
CA GLN A 146 -8.82 -8.81 6.14
C GLN A 146 -8.08 -9.31 7.40
N GLU A 147 -6.86 -8.82 7.67
CA GLU A 147 -6.05 -9.25 8.82
C GLU A 147 -6.48 -8.68 10.20
N LYS A 148 -7.72 -8.18 10.34
CA LYS A 148 -8.42 -8.09 11.65
C LYS A 148 -9.90 -8.46 11.46
N PRO A 149 -10.46 -9.39 12.27
CA PRO A 149 -10.27 -9.41 13.71
C PRO A 149 -9.74 -10.74 14.26
N SER A 150 -8.96 -10.61 15.35
CA SER A 150 -8.88 -11.59 16.41
C SER A 150 -10.30 -12.00 16.82
N HIS A 151 -10.78 -13.14 16.33
CA HIS A 151 -11.89 -13.87 16.94
C HIS A 151 -11.29 -14.75 18.03
N ASP A 152 -10.85 -14.14 19.12
CA ASP A 152 -10.59 -14.84 20.37
C ASP A 152 -11.51 -14.27 21.44
N GLY A 153 -12.36 -15.14 21.99
CA GLY A 153 -13.13 -14.84 23.19
C GLY A 153 -14.64 -14.69 23.02
N SER A 154 -15.34 -15.79 22.77
CA SER A 154 -16.36 -16.28 23.72
C SER A 154 -16.88 -17.64 23.28
N LEU A 155 -16.23 -18.67 23.81
CA LEU A 155 -16.77 -20.01 23.89
C LEU A 155 -18.11 -19.95 24.63
N GLU A 156 -19.16 -20.46 24.01
CA GLU A 156 -20.39 -20.84 24.69
C GLU A 156 -20.06 -21.68 25.92
N SER A 157 -20.50 -21.23 27.09
CA SER A 157 -20.68 -22.09 28.25
C SER A 157 -21.95 -21.67 28.95
N ARG A 158 -23.05 -22.23 28.44
CA ARG A 158 -24.33 -22.34 29.12
C ARG A 158 -24.14 -23.30 30.31
N ASP A 159 -23.71 -22.76 31.45
CA ASP A 159 -23.91 -23.44 32.73
C ASP A 159 -24.69 -22.50 33.64
N SER A 160 -26.01 -22.57 33.50
CA SER A 160 -26.95 -22.01 34.45
C SER A 160 -27.44 -23.19 35.29
N PRO A 161 -26.91 -23.42 36.50
CA PRO A 161 -27.50 -24.39 37.40
C PRO A 161 -28.81 -23.82 37.95
N PHE A 162 -29.88 -24.43 37.45
CA PHE A 162 -31.22 -24.52 38.00
C PHE A 162 -31.27 -24.31 39.53
N ILE A 163 -31.89 -23.21 39.98
CA ILE A 163 -32.24 -23.00 41.40
C ILE A 163 -33.62 -23.63 41.64
N PRO A 164 -33.74 -24.72 42.42
CA PRO A 164 -35.05 -25.24 42.80
C PRO A 164 -35.72 -24.32 43.83
N HIS A 165 -36.99 -24.02 43.59
CA HIS A 165 -37.89 -23.37 44.53
C HIS A 165 -38.22 -24.31 45.71
N PRO A 166 -38.25 -23.84 46.96
CA PRO A 166 -38.74 -24.65 48.07
C PRO A 166 -40.29 -24.73 48.02
N PRO A 167 -40.90 -25.91 48.24
CA PRO A 167 -42.34 -26.01 48.46
C PRO A 167 -42.70 -25.53 49.87
N GLY A 168 -43.86 -24.87 49.96
CA GLY A 168 -44.33 -24.11 51.10
C GLY A 168 -44.36 -24.86 52.44
N GLY A 169 -43.80 -24.22 53.46
CA GLY A 169 -44.03 -24.53 54.87
C GLY A 169 -45.34 -23.89 55.33
N GLY A 170 -46.42 -24.64 55.27
CA GLY A 170 -47.67 -24.33 55.93
C GLY A 170 -47.64 -24.73 57.41
N ALA A 171 -48.24 -23.86 58.23
CA ALA A 171 -48.80 -24.12 59.56
C ALA A 171 -47.84 -24.43 60.72
N SER A 172 -47.55 -23.40 61.51
CA SER A 172 -47.56 -23.52 62.97
C SER A 172 -49.01 -23.56 63.45
N PRO A 173 -49.35 -24.49 64.35
CA PRO A 173 -49.93 -24.02 65.61
C PRO A 173 -49.40 -24.81 66.81
N SER A 174 -49.55 -24.20 67.98
CA SER A 174 -49.42 -24.75 69.33
C SER A 174 -48.08 -24.47 70.01
N ASP A 175 -48.05 -23.40 70.79
CA ASP A 175 -47.49 -23.52 72.14
C ASP A 175 -48.47 -22.91 73.16
N ARG A 176 -48.45 -23.50 74.33
CA ARG A 176 -49.49 -23.54 75.35
C ARG A 176 -48.84 -22.99 76.62
N ARG A 177 -49.20 -21.77 77.04
CA ARG A 177 -49.29 -21.36 78.45
C ARG A 177 -49.91 -19.98 78.59
#